data_AF-A0A954QZ28-F1
#
_entry.id   AF-A0A954QZ28-F1
#
_cell.length_a   1.000
_cell.length_b   1.000
_cell.length_c   1.000
_cell.angle_alpha   90.00
_cell.angle_beta   90.00
_cell.angle_gamma   90.00
#
_symmetry.space_group_name_H-M   'P 1'
#
loop_
_entity.id
_entity.type
_entity.pdbx_description
1 polymer ?
#
loop_
_entity_poly.entity_id
_entity_poly.type
_entity_poly.pdbx_seq_one_letter_code
_entity_poly.pdbx_strand_id
1 'polypeptide(L)'
;SSFATMPMRGLSGDQLYDSIVTAAGLPVRSDSRQRRQFTEDFRIDQVTEARRSLVQSLLLMNGELTAEATNAERGPTLQAIADAPFLNSDDQVETLYLATLTRRPSETERETVRHYLERIENPRDGLSDLLWAMLNSVEFNTNH
;
A
#
# COMPACT_ATOMS: atom_id res chain seq x y z
N SER A 1 25.99 -11.54 -28.62
CA SER A 1 24.70 -10.97 -28.23
C SER A 1 24.78 -10.56 -26.78
N SER A 2 24.89 -9.25 -26.50
CA SER A 2 24.97 -8.72 -25.13
C SER A 2 23.54 -8.48 -24.64
N PHE A 3 23.11 -9.22 -23.62
CA PHE A 3 21.84 -8.98 -22.95
C PHE A 3 21.98 -7.74 -22.06
N ALA A 4 21.17 -6.72 -22.33
CA ALA A 4 21.06 -5.53 -21.52
C ALA A 4 20.39 -5.88 -20.18
N THR A 5 21.11 -5.74 -19.07
CA THR A 5 20.50 -5.66 -17.74
C THR A 5 19.78 -4.33 -17.65
N MET A 6 18.45 -4.32 -17.78
CA MET A 6 17.65 -3.16 -17.42
C MET A 6 17.79 -2.96 -15.91
N PRO A 7 18.31 -1.81 -15.42
CA PRO A 7 18.17 -1.51 -14.00
C PRO A 7 16.67 -1.38 -13.72
N MET A 8 16.16 -2.23 -12.84
CA MET A 8 14.81 -2.11 -12.26
C MET A 8 14.69 -0.70 -11.70
N ARG A 9 13.99 0.17 -12.42
CA ARG A 9 13.88 1.58 -12.07
C ARG A 9 12.67 1.68 -11.14
N GLY A 10 12.90 1.96 -9.85
CA GLY A 10 11.82 2.17 -8.89
C GLY A 10 10.85 3.26 -9.37
N LEU A 11 9.59 3.15 -8.94
CA LEU A 11 8.51 4.03 -9.38
C LEU A 11 8.84 5.50 -9.13
N SER A 12 8.48 6.37 -10.08
CA SER A 12 8.55 7.82 -9.86
C SER A 12 7.52 8.25 -8.81
N GLY A 13 7.72 9.40 -8.17
CA GLY A 13 6.77 9.92 -7.17
C GLY A 13 5.35 10.07 -7.73
N ASP A 14 5.22 10.43 -9.00
CA ASP A 14 3.92 10.49 -9.67
C ASP A 14 3.28 9.10 -9.84
N GLN A 15 4.07 8.08 -10.21
CA GLN A 15 3.57 6.71 -10.37
C GLN A 15 3.14 6.11 -9.03
N LEU A 16 3.91 6.35 -7.97
CA LEU A 16 3.57 5.88 -6.63
C LEU A 16 2.30 6.54 -6.10
N TYR A 17 2.14 7.85 -6.32
CA TYR A 17 0.93 8.57 -5.96
C TYR A 17 -0.30 7.97 -6.66
N ASP A 18 -0.20 7.74 -7.99
CA ASP A 18 -1.30 7.19 -8.77
C ASP A 18 -1.65 5.75 -8.35
N SER A 19 -0.63 4.93 -8.03
CA SER A 19 -0.83 3.57 -7.48
C SER A 19 -1.56 3.58 -6.13
N ILE A 20 -1.18 4.47 -5.20
CA ILE A 20 -1.80 4.54 -3.87
C ILE A 20 -3.24 5.05 -3.96
N VAL A 21 -3.50 6.10 -4.74
CA VAL A 21 -4.85 6.63 -4.95
C VAL A 21 -5.77 5.55 -5.53
N THR A 22 -5.26 4.79 -6.51
CA THR A 22 -6.01 3.71 -7.14
C THR A 22 -6.29 2.56 -6.17
N ALA A 23 -5.27 2.09 -5.44
CA ALA A 23 -5.39 0.97 -4.49
C ALA A 23 -6.29 1.31 -3.28
N ALA A 24 -6.22 2.54 -2.79
CA ALA A 24 -7.02 3.02 -1.67
C ALA A 24 -8.47 3.42 -2.06
N GLY A 25 -8.80 3.41 -3.36
CA GLY A 25 -10.10 3.84 -3.87
C GLY A 25 -10.39 5.31 -3.57
N LEU A 26 -9.33 6.11 -3.34
CA LEU A 26 -9.45 7.53 -3.08
C LEU A 26 -9.96 8.22 -4.36
N PRO A 27 -10.84 9.22 -4.25
CA PRO A 27 -11.27 9.96 -5.42
C PRO A 27 -10.03 10.57 -6.07
N VAL A 28 -9.92 10.45 -7.42
CA VAL A 28 -8.90 11.14 -8.20
C VAL A 28 -9.12 12.64 -8.04
N ARG A 29 -8.56 13.21 -6.99
CA ARG A 29 -8.66 14.63 -6.70
C ARG A 29 -7.75 15.36 -7.69
N SER A 30 -8.35 16.21 -8.51
CA SER A 30 -7.64 17.17 -9.37
C SER A 30 -6.81 18.19 -8.57
N ASP A 31 -6.68 18.06 -7.24
CA ASP A 31 -5.92 18.99 -6.43
C ASP A 31 -4.42 18.78 -6.67
N SER A 32 -3.97 19.51 -7.69
CA SER A 32 -2.58 19.60 -8.11
C SER A 32 -1.62 20.00 -6.99
N ARG A 33 -2.08 20.52 -5.84
CA ARG A 33 -1.18 20.87 -4.72
C ARG A 33 -0.68 19.67 -3.94
N GLN A 34 -1.55 18.74 -3.50
CA GLN A 34 -1.12 17.54 -2.78
C GLN A 34 -0.24 16.64 -3.65
N ARG A 35 -0.64 16.44 -4.92
CA ARG A 35 0.19 15.70 -5.89
C ARG A 35 1.56 16.35 -6.09
N ARG A 36 1.62 17.67 -6.27
CA ARG A 36 2.90 18.39 -6.41
C ARG A 36 3.75 18.30 -5.15
N GLN A 37 3.17 18.45 -3.98
CA GLN A 37 3.89 18.35 -2.71
C GLN A 37 4.49 16.96 -2.54
N PHE A 38 3.70 15.91 -2.77
CA PHE A 38 4.16 14.53 -2.72
C PHE A 38 5.31 14.29 -3.71
N THR A 39 5.17 14.71 -4.97
CA THR A 39 6.20 14.53 -6.00
C THR A 39 7.49 15.32 -5.70
N GLU A 40 7.39 16.53 -5.13
CA GLU A 40 8.54 17.34 -4.72
C GLU A 40 9.27 16.72 -3.52
N ASP A 41 8.54 16.31 -2.47
CA ASP A 41 9.12 15.63 -1.31
C ASP A 41 9.81 14.33 -1.74
N PHE A 42 9.23 13.60 -2.68
CA PHE A 42 9.80 12.39 -3.27
C PHE A 42 10.98 12.66 -4.22
N ARG A 43 11.15 13.88 -4.74
CA ARG A 43 12.28 14.29 -5.60
C ARG A 43 13.52 14.67 -4.81
N ILE A 44 13.34 15.29 -3.64
CA ILE A 44 14.43 15.85 -2.83
C ILE A 44 15.37 14.73 -2.29
N ASP A 45 14.86 13.52 -2.09
CA ASP A 45 15.61 12.40 -1.48
C ASP A 45 16.33 11.44 -2.45
N GLN A 46 16.40 11.74 -3.75
CA GLN A 46 16.80 10.78 -4.81
C GLN A 46 18.31 10.50 -4.99
N VAL A 47 19.20 10.74 -4.02
CA VAL A 47 20.65 10.77 -4.30
C VAL A 47 21.40 9.41 -4.15
N THR A 48 20.87 8.33 -3.55
CA THR A 48 21.59 7.01 -3.50
C THR A 48 20.69 5.79 -3.24
N GLU A 49 20.86 4.67 -3.98
CA GLU A 49 19.95 3.49 -4.03
C GLU A 49 19.53 2.86 -2.70
N ALA A 50 20.47 2.66 -1.78
CA ALA A 50 20.17 2.05 -0.49
C ALA A 50 19.60 3.04 0.54
N ARG A 51 19.91 4.35 0.42
CA ARG A 51 19.25 5.41 1.21
C ARG A 51 17.88 5.78 0.62
N ARG A 52 17.69 5.61 -0.69
CA ARG A 52 16.46 5.84 -1.45
C ARG A 52 15.29 5.04 -0.87
N SER A 53 15.45 3.72 -0.70
CA SER A 53 14.37 2.87 -0.19
C SER A 53 14.02 3.19 1.27
N LEU A 54 15.00 3.49 2.13
CA LEU A 54 14.76 3.79 3.54
C LEU A 54 13.96 5.09 3.73
N VAL A 55 14.34 6.17 3.05
CA VAL A 55 13.63 7.45 3.19
C VAL A 55 12.28 7.41 2.48
N GLN A 56 12.16 6.73 1.33
CA GLN A 56 10.86 6.46 0.70
C GLN A 56 9.93 5.63 1.60
N SER A 57 10.43 4.56 2.22
CA SER A 57 9.65 3.81 3.21
C SER A 57 9.26 4.68 4.39
N LEU A 58 10.14 5.57 4.89
CA LEU A 58 9.78 6.48 5.98
C LEU A 58 8.71 7.51 5.57
N LEU A 59 8.76 8.03 4.34
CA LEU A 59 7.76 8.95 3.80
C LEU A 59 6.42 8.23 3.59
N LEU A 60 6.43 6.97 3.17
CA LEU A 60 5.24 6.13 3.09
C LEU A 60 4.68 5.78 4.47
N MET A 61 5.55 5.46 5.44
CA MET A 61 5.13 5.09 6.80
C MET A 61 4.51 6.26 7.56
N ASN A 62 5.00 7.49 7.32
CA ASN A 62 4.57 8.70 8.03
C ASN A 62 3.73 9.67 7.18
N GLY A 63 3.49 9.32 5.91
CA GLY A 63 2.81 10.18 4.96
C GLY A 63 1.31 10.27 5.25
N GLU A 64 0.77 11.48 5.12
CA GLU A 64 -0.67 11.75 5.29
C GLU A 64 -1.53 10.88 4.36
N LEU A 65 -1.01 10.55 3.17
CA LEU A 65 -1.66 9.68 2.19
C LEU A 65 -1.83 8.23 2.70
N THR A 66 -0.80 7.65 3.31
CA THR A 66 -0.89 6.30 3.89
C THR A 66 -1.82 6.32 5.10
N ALA A 67 -1.73 7.34 5.94
CA ALA A 67 -2.62 7.50 7.10
C ALA A 67 -4.10 7.64 6.69
N GLU A 68 -4.39 8.31 5.57
CA GLU A 68 -5.75 8.41 5.02
C GLU A 68 -6.21 7.07 4.41
N ALA A 69 -5.33 6.40 3.66
CA ALA A 69 -5.63 5.11 3.02
C ALA A 69 -5.86 3.97 4.02
N THR A 70 -5.10 3.95 5.12
CA THR A 70 -5.19 2.89 6.15
C THR A 70 -6.17 3.23 7.26
N ASN A 71 -6.88 4.36 7.20
CA ASN A 71 -7.80 4.73 8.27
C ASN A 71 -8.96 3.72 8.37
N ALA A 72 -9.08 3.04 9.51
CA ALA A 72 -10.09 2.01 9.75
C ALA A 72 -11.55 2.50 9.58
N GLU A 73 -11.79 3.80 9.79
CA GLU A 73 -13.11 4.42 9.70
C GLU A 73 -13.34 5.25 8.43
N ARG A 74 -12.31 5.56 7.64
CA ARG A 74 -12.42 6.53 6.53
C ARG A 74 -11.79 6.05 5.22
N GLY A 75 -10.96 5.01 5.26
CA GLY A 75 -10.35 4.41 4.08
C GLY A 75 -11.42 3.78 3.18
N PRO A 76 -11.60 4.22 1.92
CA PRO A 76 -12.68 3.74 1.05
C PRO A 76 -12.60 2.23 0.79
N THR A 77 -11.41 1.73 0.43
CA THR A 77 -11.18 0.29 0.21
C THR A 77 -11.39 -0.51 1.48
N LEU A 78 -10.91 -0.01 2.63
CA LEU A 78 -11.02 -0.70 3.90
C LEU A 78 -12.47 -0.77 4.38
N GLN A 79 -13.22 0.33 4.30
CA GLN A 79 -14.66 0.33 4.56
C GLN A 79 -15.39 -0.65 3.64
N ALA A 80 -15.16 -0.57 2.33
CA ALA A 80 -15.86 -1.42 1.36
C ALA A 80 -15.65 -2.92 1.64
N ILE A 81 -14.44 -3.30 2.06
CA ILE A 81 -14.10 -4.70 2.40
C ILE A 81 -14.64 -5.09 3.78
N ALA A 82 -14.49 -4.23 4.79
CA ALA A 82 -14.92 -4.49 6.16
C ALA A 82 -16.45 -4.54 6.30
N ASP A 83 -17.18 -3.73 5.51
CA ASP A 83 -18.64 -3.63 5.53
C ASP A 83 -19.34 -4.59 4.56
N ALA A 84 -18.59 -5.33 3.72
CA ALA A 84 -19.17 -6.27 2.78
C ALA A 84 -19.77 -7.49 3.52
N PRO A 85 -21.11 -7.65 3.54
CA PRO A 85 -21.76 -8.70 4.35
C PRO A 85 -21.56 -10.12 3.79
N PHE A 86 -20.99 -10.23 2.59
CA PHE A 86 -20.73 -11.49 1.91
C PHE A 86 -19.27 -11.96 2.03
N LEU A 87 -18.38 -11.16 2.61
CA LEU A 87 -16.98 -11.54 2.80
C LEU A 87 -16.78 -12.04 4.24
N ASN A 88 -16.18 -13.23 4.39
CA ASN A 88 -15.63 -13.65 5.67
C ASN A 88 -14.20 -13.09 5.87
N SER A 89 -13.60 -13.28 7.03
CA SER A 89 -12.26 -12.75 7.33
C SER A 89 -11.18 -13.19 6.33
N ASP A 90 -11.21 -14.44 5.86
CA ASP A 90 -10.25 -14.94 4.86
C ASP A 90 -10.48 -14.28 3.49
N ASP A 91 -11.74 -14.07 3.10
CA ASP A 91 -12.09 -13.38 1.85
C ASP A 91 -11.72 -11.88 1.91
N GLN A 92 -11.85 -11.25 3.07
CA GLN A 92 -11.42 -9.87 3.29
C GLN A 92 -9.90 -9.72 3.12
N VAL A 93 -9.12 -10.63 3.71
CA VAL A 93 -7.66 -10.69 3.54
C VAL A 93 -7.31 -10.90 2.07
N GLU A 94 -7.93 -11.87 1.41
CA GLU A 94 -7.67 -12.13 0.00
C GLU A 94 -7.99 -10.92 -0.89
N THR A 95 -9.10 -10.23 -0.61
CA THR A 95 -9.50 -9.02 -1.33
C THR A 95 -8.48 -7.89 -1.13
N LEU A 96 -7.95 -7.70 0.08
CA LEU A 96 -6.91 -6.71 0.34
C LEU A 96 -5.60 -7.04 -0.41
N TYR A 97 -5.20 -8.30 -0.46
CA TYR A 97 -4.02 -8.74 -1.23
C TYR A 97 -4.20 -8.49 -2.73
N LEU A 98 -5.40 -8.76 -3.27
CA LEU A 98 -5.70 -8.50 -4.67
C LEU A 98 -5.73 -6.99 -4.98
N ALA A 99 -6.29 -6.18 -4.08
CA ALA A 99 -6.38 -4.74 -4.25
C ALA A 99 -5.02 -4.03 -4.15
N THR A 100 -4.10 -4.56 -3.34
CA THR A 100 -2.81 -3.90 -3.06
C THR A 100 -1.64 -4.50 -3.84
N LEU A 101 -1.57 -5.83 -3.95
CA LEU A 101 -0.44 -6.56 -4.54
C LEU A 101 -0.79 -7.25 -5.86
N THR A 102 -2.05 -7.15 -6.32
CA THR A 102 -2.54 -7.78 -7.58
C THR A 102 -2.32 -9.31 -7.62
N ARG A 103 -2.27 -9.95 -6.45
CA ARG A 103 -2.14 -11.41 -6.32
C ARG A 103 -2.92 -11.93 -5.11
N ARG A 104 -3.05 -13.25 -5.02
CA ARG A 104 -3.59 -13.91 -3.82
C ARG A 104 -2.48 -14.10 -2.77
N PRO A 105 -2.82 -14.12 -1.47
CA PRO A 105 -1.88 -14.52 -0.44
C PRO A 105 -1.49 -16.00 -0.64
N SER A 106 -0.23 -16.32 -0.39
CA SER A 106 0.22 -17.70 -0.22
C SER A 106 -0.38 -18.32 1.05
N GLU A 107 -0.31 -19.64 1.18
CA GLU A 107 -0.86 -20.33 2.37
C GLU A 107 -0.19 -19.84 3.66
N THR A 108 1.13 -19.69 3.66
CA THR A 108 1.90 -19.20 4.81
C THR A 108 1.53 -17.77 5.20
N GLU A 109 1.33 -16.89 4.21
CA GLU A 109 0.87 -15.52 4.46
C GLU A 109 -0.54 -15.52 5.04
N ARG A 110 -1.45 -16.33 4.47
CA ARG A 110 -2.83 -16.48 4.94
C ARG A 110 -2.88 -16.92 6.39
N GLU A 111 -2.13 -17.96 6.76
CA GLU A 111 -2.03 -18.44 8.15
C GLU A 111 -1.47 -17.36 9.09
N THR A 112 -0.41 -16.67 8.67
CA THR A 112 0.23 -15.61 9.47
C THR A 112 -0.75 -14.47 9.75
N VAL A 113 -1.46 -14.01 8.71
CA VAL A 113 -2.45 -12.94 8.84
C VAL A 113 -3.63 -13.39 9.69
N ARG A 114 -4.13 -14.61 9.50
CA ARG A 114 -5.21 -15.17 10.32
C ARG A 114 -4.86 -15.16 11.81
N HIS A 115 -3.70 -15.70 12.17
CA HIS A 115 -3.23 -15.71 13.55
C HIS A 115 -3.03 -14.31 14.14
N TYR A 116 -2.61 -13.35 13.31
CA TYR A 116 -2.53 -11.97 13.72
C TYR A 116 -3.92 -11.37 14.01
N LEU A 117 -4.88 -11.53 13.09
CA LEU A 117 -6.24 -11.01 13.22
C LEU A 117 -7.01 -11.62 14.41
N GLU A 118 -6.77 -12.90 14.74
CA GLU A 118 -7.33 -13.57 15.93
C GLU A 118 -6.94 -12.90 17.26
N ARG A 119 -5.86 -12.11 17.27
CA ARG A 119 -5.31 -11.45 18.46
C ARG A 119 -5.74 -9.99 18.59
N ILE A 120 -6.45 -9.46 17.59
CA ILE A 120 -6.92 -8.07 17.57
C ILE A 120 -8.38 -8.04 18.02
N GLU A 121 -8.72 -7.17 18.97
CA GLU A 121 -10.08 -7.06 19.51
C GLU A 121 -11.07 -6.53 18.46
N ASN A 122 -10.64 -5.59 17.63
CA ASN A 122 -11.44 -5.00 16.57
C ASN A 122 -10.92 -5.45 15.19
N PRO A 123 -11.67 -6.28 14.44
CA PRO A 123 -11.24 -6.76 13.13
C PRO A 123 -10.86 -5.66 12.14
N ARG A 124 -11.50 -4.48 12.22
CA ARG A 124 -11.17 -3.34 11.33
C ARG A 124 -9.77 -2.80 11.57
N ASP A 125 -9.34 -2.76 12.83
CA ASP A 125 -8.01 -2.28 13.19
C ASP A 125 -6.95 -3.27 12.67
N GLY A 126 -7.24 -4.57 12.74
CA GLY A 126 -6.37 -5.61 12.16
C GLY A 126 -6.26 -5.52 10.63
N LEU A 127 -7.37 -5.22 9.93
CA LEU A 127 -7.35 -4.99 8.47
C LEU A 127 -6.61 -3.70 8.10
N SER A 128 -6.71 -2.66 8.93
CA SER A 128 -5.96 -1.41 8.80
C SER A 128 -4.46 -1.65 8.91
N ASP A 129 -4.04 -2.37 9.95
CA ASP A 129 -2.63 -2.70 10.17
C ASP A 129 -2.07 -3.58 9.05
N LEU A 130 -2.87 -4.52 8.54
CA LEU A 130 -2.51 -5.34 7.38
C LEU A 130 -2.32 -4.48 6.12
N LEU A 131 -3.27 -3.59 5.82
CA LEU A 131 -3.17 -2.67 4.67
C LEU A 131 -1.93 -1.77 4.80
N TRP A 132 -1.67 -1.24 5.99
CA TRP A 132 -0.48 -0.46 6.27
C TRP A 132 0.79 -1.28 6.03
N ALA A 133 0.85 -2.52 6.50
CA ALA A 133 2.00 -3.39 6.30
C ALA A 133 2.25 -3.71 4.82
N MET A 134 1.19 -3.94 4.04
CA MET A 134 1.29 -4.20 2.60
C MET A 134 1.79 -2.98 1.83
N LEU A 135 1.26 -1.79 2.09
CA LEU A 135 1.70 -0.53 1.46
C LEU A 135 3.16 -0.20 1.75
N ASN A 136 3.65 -0.60 2.92
CA ASN A 136 5.05 -0.40 3.34
C ASN A 136 5.98 -1.57 2.96
N SER A 137 5.45 -2.61 2.29
CA SER A 137 6.26 -3.76 1.88
C SER A 137 7.15 -3.44 0.67
N VAL A 138 8.29 -4.14 0.57
CA VAL A 138 9.15 -4.06 -0.61
C VAL A 138 8.41 -4.54 -1.86
N GLU A 139 7.53 -5.52 -1.70
CA GLU A 139 6.76 -6.10 -2.79
C GLU A 139 5.84 -5.07 -3.45
N PHE A 140 5.10 -4.27 -2.67
CA PHE A 140 4.28 -3.17 -3.20
C PHE A 140 5.12 -2.17 -4.00
N ASN A 141 6.34 -1.86 -3.54
CA ASN A 141 7.24 -0.95 -4.23
C ASN A 141 7.84 -1.52 -5.54
N THR A 142 7.74 -2.83 -5.75
CA THR A 142 8.29 -3.54 -6.92
C THR A 142 7.25 -4.11 -7.88
N ASN A 143 6.01 -4.32 -7.44
CA ASN A 143 4.92 -4.87 -8.24
C ASN A 143 4.18 -3.77 -9.01
N HIS A 144 4.80 -3.22 -10.06
CA HIS A 144 4.16 -2.29 -11.00
C HIS A 144 4.84 -2.30 -12.38
#